data_AF-A0A945QXQ5-F1
#
_entry.id   AF-A0A945QXQ5-F1
#
_cell.length_a   1.000
_cell.length_b   1.000
_cell.length_c   1.000
_cell.angle_alpha   90.00
_cell.angle_beta   90.00
_cell.angle_gamma   90.00
#
_symmetry.space_group_name_H-M   'P 1'
#
loop_
_entity.id
_entity.type
_entity.pdbx_description
1 polymer ?
#
loop_
_entity_poly.entity_id
_entity_poly.type
_entity_poly.pdbx_seq_one_letter_code
_entity_poly.pdbx_strand_id
1 'polypeptide(L)'
;MSDTETKRMKRRRFFSKLWSQIAIIAPALILVIAGFIFAYQFVGPAPPDRIVMATGSSSGAYHAFGKKYAERFEKEGIELVLKNTAGSAENLKLLADEDENRNVPVAFLQGGIGSPDGQPDLQSLGSVYYEPLWVFVRGGSAPSRLNALIGNRIAIGAKGSGTRAIAYRLLTENGISDISARLIDIGGPQAAQALKNGVVDAAVFVTSATSKTVRDLLSTPGISVMSFERAEAYIRLNRFLS
;
A
#
# COMPACT_ATOMS: atom_id res chain seq x y z
N MET A 1 -35.30 62.39 50.27
CA MET A 1 -34.32 61.65 49.43
C MET A 1 -34.75 61.80 47.98
N SER A 2 -33.88 62.33 47.11
CA SER A 2 -34.20 62.63 45.70
C SER A 2 -34.23 61.34 44.86
N ASP A 3 -35.14 61.25 43.88
CA ASP A 3 -35.30 60.10 42.97
C ASP A 3 -33.99 59.73 42.22
N THR A 4 -33.11 60.72 42.03
CA THR A 4 -31.79 60.59 41.44
C THR A 4 -30.81 59.78 42.32
N GLU A 5 -30.86 59.94 43.64
CA GLU A 5 -30.01 59.18 44.58
C GLU A 5 -30.46 57.72 44.72
N THR A 6 -31.77 57.49 44.67
CA THR A 6 -32.37 56.15 44.74
C THR A 6 -31.98 55.30 43.52
N LYS A 7 -31.98 55.90 42.32
CA LYS A 7 -31.47 55.25 41.09
C LYS A 7 -29.96 54.96 41.17
N ARG A 8 -29.16 55.89 41.73
CA ARG A 8 -27.70 55.73 41.87
C ARG A 8 -27.34 54.61 42.86
N MET A 9 -28.08 54.48 43.96
CA MET A 9 -27.92 53.39 44.93
C MET A 9 -28.37 52.04 44.38
N LYS A 10 -29.48 51.97 43.64
CA LYS A 10 -29.91 50.74 42.96
C LYS A 10 -28.87 50.27 41.93
N ARG A 11 -28.30 51.19 41.13
CA ARG A 11 -27.20 50.87 40.20
C ARG A 11 -25.95 50.35 40.91
N ARG A 12 -25.49 51.00 41.98
CA ARG A 12 -24.34 50.55 42.77
C ARG A 12 -24.55 49.16 43.39
N ARG A 13 -25.73 48.89 43.95
CA ARG A 13 -26.10 47.58 44.51
C ARG A 13 -26.25 46.49 43.45
N PHE A 14 -26.72 46.85 42.25
CA PHE A 14 -26.77 45.94 41.11
C PHE A 14 -25.36 45.58 40.62
N PHE A 15 -24.49 46.58 40.44
CA PHE A 15 -23.09 46.37 40.06
C PHE A 15 -22.31 45.57 41.10
N SER A 16 -22.52 45.77 42.40
CA SER A 16 -21.85 45.00 43.45
C SER A 16 -22.35 43.55 43.53
N LYS A 17 -23.66 43.32 43.33
CA LYS A 17 -24.23 41.96 43.22
C LYS A 17 -23.71 41.24 41.97
N LEU A 18 -23.66 41.93 40.83
CA LEU A 18 -23.12 41.40 39.58
C LEU A 18 -21.63 41.06 39.71
N TRP A 19 -20.83 41.95 40.33
CA TRP A 19 -19.43 41.68 40.64
C TRP A 19 -19.23 40.50 41.59
N SER A 20 -20.07 40.34 42.61
CA SER A 20 -19.99 39.19 43.50
C SER A 20 -20.34 37.88 42.80
N GLN A 21 -21.31 37.87 41.88
CA GLN A 21 -21.63 36.69 41.10
C GLN A 21 -20.53 36.34 40.10
N ILE A 22 -19.94 37.34 39.44
CA ILE A 22 -18.78 37.15 38.55
C ILE A 22 -17.58 36.63 39.34
N ALA A 23 -17.30 37.17 40.53
CA ALA A 23 -16.18 36.73 41.37
C ALA A 23 -16.30 35.28 41.84
N ILE A 24 -17.53 34.75 41.95
CA ILE A 24 -17.79 33.35 42.34
C ILE A 24 -17.80 32.43 41.12
N ILE A 25 -18.39 32.86 40.00
CA ILE A 25 -18.57 32.03 38.80
C ILE A 25 -17.28 31.99 37.96
N ALA A 26 -16.53 33.09 37.88
CA ALA A 26 -15.34 33.18 37.02
C ALA A 26 -14.24 32.16 37.38
N PRO A 27 -13.87 31.93 38.66
CA PRO A 27 -12.88 30.90 39.00
C PRO A 27 -13.34 29.49 38.62
N ALA A 28 -14.63 29.18 38.82
CA ALA A 28 -15.21 27.89 38.44
C ALA A 28 -15.20 27.71 36.91
N LEU A 29 -15.55 28.76 36.16
CA LEU A 29 -15.50 28.74 34.69
C LEU A 29 -14.07 28.60 34.18
N ILE A 30 -13.11 29.30 34.79
CA ILE A 30 -11.68 29.17 34.46
C ILE A 30 -11.19 27.75 34.73
N LEU A 31 -11.58 27.13 35.84
CA LEU A 31 -11.23 25.73 36.14
C LEU A 31 -11.83 24.75 35.12
N VAL A 32 -13.08 24.96 34.70
CA VAL A 32 -13.72 24.13 33.66
C VAL A 32 -12.99 24.30 32.32
N ILE A 33 -12.71 25.54 31.90
CA ILE A 33 -11.98 25.82 30.65
C ILE A 33 -10.57 25.22 30.72
N ALA A 34 -9.85 25.40 31.83
CA ALA A 34 -8.53 24.81 32.04
C ALA A 34 -8.58 23.28 31.99
N GLY A 35 -9.62 22.66 32.55
CA GLY A 35 -9.89 21.23 32.45
C GLY A 35 -10.13 20.77 31.01
N PHE A 36 -10.91 21.52 30.23
CA PHE A 36 -11.14 21.23 28.81
C PHE A 36 -9.87 21.41 27.97
N ILE A 37 -9.08 22.46 28.19
CA ILE A 37 -7.80 22.68 27.50
C ILE A 37 -6.84 21.54 27.84
N PHE A 38 -6.76 21.16 29.12
CA PHE A 38 -5.92 20.07 29.57
C PHE A 38 -6.37 18.74 28.94
N ALA A 39 -7.67 18.44 28.96
CA ALA A 39 -8.22 17.23 28.34
C ALA A 39 -8.01 17.21 26.81
N TYR A 40 -8.16 18.35 26.13
CA TYR A 40 -7.96 18.47 24.68
C TYR A 40 -6.51 18.16 24.26
N GLN A 41 -5.53 18.38 25.15
CA GLN A 41 -4.13 17.97 24.89
C GLN A 41 -3.96 16.44 24.79
N PHE A 42 -4.93 15.67 25.31
CA PHE A 42 -4.94 14.20 25.24
C PHE A 42 -5.92 13.64 24.21
N VAL A 43 -6.70 14.49 23.52
CA VAL A 43 -7.59 14.07 22.43
C VAL A 43 -6.79 14.13 21.13
N GLY A 44 -6.56 12.97 20.51
CA GLY A 44 -5.90 12.91 19.21
C GLY A 44 -6.69 13.67 18.13
N PRO A 45 -6.02 14.16 17.07
CA PRO A 45 -6.71 14.80 15.96
C PRO A 45 -7.75 13.84 15.36
N ALA A 46 -8.86 14.40 14.87
CA ALA A 46 -9.86 13.60 14.16
C ALA A 46 -9.18 12.89 12.97
N PRO A 47 -9.55 11.62 12.68
CA PRO A 47 -9.03 10.93 11.52
C PRO A 47 -9.35 11.74 10.26
N PRO A 48 -8.43 11.81 9.29
CA PRO A 48 -8.65 12.60 8.10
C PRO A 48 -9.83 12.06 7.31
N ASP A 49 -10.65 12.95 6.76
CA ASP A 49 -11.81 12.59 5.95
C ASP A 49 -11.42 11.98 4.59
N ARG A 50 -10.13 12.07 4.22
CA ARG A 50 -9.61 11.60 2.93
C ARG A 50 -8.20 11.03 3.07
N ILE A 51 -8.00 9.83 2.51
CA ILE A 51 -6.71 9.12 2.50
C ILE A 51 -6.42 8.62 1.09
N VAL A 52 -5.18 8.81 0.62
CA VAL A 52 -4.73 8.25 -0.67
C VAL A 52 -3.99 6.94 -0.43
N MET A 53 -4.37 5.88 -1.16
CA MET A 53 -3.72 4.58 -1.10
C MET A 53 -3.14 4.19 -2.45
N ALA A 54 -1.82 3.99 -2.54
CA ALA A 54 -1.22 3.43 -3.76
C ALA A 54 -1.44 1.91 -3.84
N THR A 55 -1.82 1.47 -5.03
CA THR A 55 -2.18 0.07 -5.30
C THR A 55 -1.29 -0.51 -6.38
N GLY A 56 -1.83 -0.81 -7.55
CA GLY A 56 -1.08 -1.32 -8.70
C GLY A 56 -1.92 -1.13 -9.96
N SER A 57 -1.68 -1.98 -10.97
CA SER A 57 -2.51 -1.98 -12.17
C SER A 57 -4.00 -2.16 -11.82
N SER A 58 -4.89 -1.53 -12.59
CA SER A 58 -6.34 -1.60 -12.37
C SER A 58 -6.92 -3.01 -12.46
N SER A 59 -6.25 -3.90 -13.22
CA SER A 59 -6.59 -5.31 -13.32
C SER A 59 -5.91 -6.20 -12.27
N GLY A 60 -5.08 -5.62 -11.38
CA GLY A 60 -4.25 -6.35 -10.42
C GLY A 60 -4.93 -6.59 -9.07
N ALA A 61 -4.35 -7.51 -8.29
CA ALA A 61 -4.86 -7.86 -6.97
C ALA A 61 -4.90 -6.67 -6.00
N TYR A 62 -3.84 -5.85 -5.94
CA TYR A 62 -3.80 -4.64 -5.08
C TYR A 62 -4.97 -3.70 -5.33
N HIS A 63 -5.33 -3.45 -6.59
CA HIS A 63 -6.45 -2.57 -6.90
C HIS A 63 -7.79 -3.21 -6.51
N ALA A 64 -7.95 -4.52 -6.74
CA ALA A 64 -9.15 -5.25 -6.31
C ALA A 64 -9.33 -5.27 -4.79
N PHE A 65 -8.25 -5.44 -4.03
CA PHE A 65 -8.28 -5.33 -2.56
C PHE A 65 -8.52 -3.88 -2.12
N GLY A 66 -7.85 -2.90 -2.73
CA GLY A 66 -8.04 -1.48 -2.46
C GLY A 66 -9.50 -1.05 -2.59
N LYS A 67 -10.23 -1.56 -3.60
CA LYS A 67 -11.68 -1.29 -3.74
C LYS A 67 -12.49 -1.77 -2.53
N LYS A 68 -12.20 -2.96 -2.03
CA LYS A 68 -12.86 -3.49 -0.82
C LYS A 68 -12.54 -2.66 0.42
N TYR A 69 -11.31 -2.14 0.53
CA TYR A 69 -10.96 -1.18 1.58
C TYR A 69 -11.73 0.13 1.41
N ALA A 70 -11.84 0.66 0.19
CA ALA A 70 -12.56 1.90 -0.06
C ALA A 70 -14.04 1.80 0.35
N GLU A 71 -14.72 0.71 -0.01
CA GLU A 71 -16.09 0.40 0.43
C GLU A 71 -16.22 0.30 1.96
N ARG A 72 -15.17 -0.14 2.66
CA ARG A 72 -15.17 -0.26 4.13
C ARG A 72 -14.91 1.08 4.81
N PHE A 73 -14.03 1.92 4.24
CA PHE A 73 -13.69 3.25 4.73
C PHE A 73 -14.86 4.22 4.54
N GLU A 74 -15.57 4.13 3.41
CA GLU A 74 -16.75 4.96 3.13
C GLU A 74 -17.85 4.77 4.20
N LYS A 75 -18.01 3.54 4.72
CA LYS A 75 -18.94 3.25 5.82
C LYS A 75 -18.57 3.92 7.15
N GLU A 76 -17.31 4.29 7.32
CA GLU A 76 -16.80 5.02 8.49
C GLU A 76 -16.68 6.54 8.20
N GLY A 77 -17.16 7.01 7.05
CA GLY A 77 -17.12 8.43 6.66
C GLY A 77 -15.77 8.90 6.13
N ILE A 78 -14.86 7.99 5.76
CA ILE A 78 -13.53 8.33 5.23
C ILE A 78 -13.47 8.00 3.73
N GLU A 79 -13.08 8.96 2.89
CA GLU A 79 -12.82 8.75 1.47
C GLU A 79 -11.44 8.10 1.26
N LEU A 80 -11.41 6.86 0.77
CA LEU A 80 -10.16 6.21 0.38
C LEU A 80 -9.94 6.30 -1.14
N VAL A 81 -9.06 7.20 -1.56
CA VAL A 81 -8.71 7.41 -2.97
C VAL A 81 -7.63 6.44 -3.41
N LEU A 82 -7.97 5.53 -4.33
CA LEU A 82 -7.02 4.57 -4.86
C LEU A 82 -6.17 5.16 -5.99
N LYS A 83 -4.85 5.19 -5.80
CA LYS A 83 -3.89 5.57 -6.83
C LYS A 83 -3.38 4.32 -7.53
N ASN A 84 -3.60 4.24 -8.85
CA ASN A 84 -3.04 3.18 -9.68
C ASN A 84 -1.56 3.46 -9.96
N THR A 85 -0.75 2.42 -9.92
CA THR A 85 0.72 2.48 -10.11
C THR A 85 1.20 1.25 -10.87
N ALA A 86 2.48 1.21 -11.23
CA ALA A 86 3.14 0.02 -11.77
C ALA A 86 3.33 -1.10 -10.73
N GLY A 87 3.14 -0.81 -9.44
CA GLY A 87 3.22 -1.76 -8.34
C GLY A 87 4.26 -1.38 -7.28
N SER A 88 4.75 -2.38 -6.56
CA SER A 88 5.44 -2.18 -5.27
C SER A 88 6.68 -1.30 -5.32
N ALA A 89 7.49 -1.33 -6.38
CA ALA A 89 8.69 -0.48 -6.43
C ALA A 89 8.35 1.00 -6.68
N GLU A 90 7.27 1.29 -7.42
CA GLU A 90 6.74 2.65 -7.55
C GLU A 90 6.04 3.09 -6.26
N ASN A 91 5.26 2.21 -5.63
CA ASN A 91 4.61 2.49 -4.36
C ASN A 91 5.60 2.88 -3.27
N LEU A 92 6.73 2.18 -3.20
CA LEU A 92 7.78 2.49 -2.24
C LEU A 92 8.35 3.90 -2.43
N LYS A 93 8.51 4.33 -3.69
CA LYS A 93 8.97 5.69 -4.00
C LYS A 93 7.93 6.74 -3.61
N LEU A 94 6.65 6.45 -3.84
CA LEU A 94 5.54 7.35 -3.47
C LEU A 94 5.39 7.48 -1.95
N LEU A 95 5.63 6.40 -1.21
CA LEU A 95 5.63 6.38 0.25
C LEU A 95 6.81 7.18 0.85
N ALA A 96 7.94 7.21 0.15
CA ALA A 96 9.12 7.96 0.55
C ALA A 96 9.15 9.41 0.02
N ASP A 97 8.12 9.83 -0.74
CA ASP A 97 8.05 11.18 -1.29
C ASP A 97 7.50 12.14 -0.22
N GLU A 98 8.31 13.10 0.20
CA GLU A 98 7.96 14.11 1.21
C GLU A 98 7.12 15.27 0.64
N ASP A 99 6.87 15.31 -0.66
CA ASP A 99 6.03 16.34 -1.27
C ASP A 99 4.56 16.16 -0.84
N GLU A 100 4.09 17.06 0.03
CA GLU A 100 2.73 17.05 0.59
C GLU A 100 1.63 16.99 -0.49
N ASN A 101 1.86 17.53 -1.69
CA ASN A 101 0.88 17.50 -2.78
C ASN A 101 0.83 16.16 -3.52
N ARG A 102 1.86 15.32 -3.36
CA ARG A 102 1.98 13.98 -3.96
C ARG A 102 2.00 12.87 -2.92
N ASN A 103 1.90 13.22 -1.64
CA ASN A 103 1.99 12.34 -0.49
C ASN A 103 0.99 11.18 -0.62
N VAL A 104 1.52 9.97 -0.59
CA VAL A 104 0.74 8.73 -0.50
C VAL A 104 1.09 8.09 0.85
N PRO A 105 0.24 8.25 1.88
CA PRO A 105 0.58 7.78 3.23
C PRO A 105 0.44 6.26 3.39
N VAL A 106 -0.27 5.58 2.49
CA VAL A 106 -0.53 4.13 2.59
C VAL A 106 -0.37 3.48 1.22
N ALA A 107 0.27 2.31 1.15
CA ALA A 107 0.33 1.54 -0.08
C ALA A 107 0.42 0.04 0.18
N PHE A 108 0.05 -0.76 -0.82
CA PHE A 108 0.41 -2.17 -0.84
C PHE A 108 1.86 -2.34 -1.29
N LEU A 109 2.59 -3.20 -0.59
CA LEU A 109 3.97 -3.55 -0.92
C LEU A 109 4.11 -5.07 -0.97
N GLN A 110 4.89 -5.54 -1.92
CA GLN A 110 5.24 -6.95 -2.05
C GLN A 110 6.44 -7.22 -1.14
N GLY A 111 6.44 -8.36 -0.46
CA GLY A 111 7.60 -8.81 0.31
C GLY A 111 8.87 -8.83 -0.56
N GLY A 112 9.99 -8.40 0.01
CA GLY A 112 11.29 -8.34 -0.69
C GLY A 112 11.52 -7.09 -1.52
N ILE A 113 10.61 -6.11 -1.47
CA ILE A 113 10.77 -4.80 -2.10
C ILE A 113 11.12 -3.77 -1.02
N GLY A 114 12.21 -3.04 -1.23
CA GLY A 114 12.77 -2.11 -0.25
C GLY A 114 13.76 -2.77 0.72
N SER A 115 14.34 -1.96 1.59
CA SER A 115 15.21 -2.40 2.68
C SER A 115 14.80 -1.65 3.95
N PRO A 116 14.80 -2.28 5.14
CA PRO A 116 14.58 -1.60 6.41
C PRO A 116 15.50 -0.37 6.59
N ASP A 117 16.75 -0.47 6.13
CA ASP A 117 17.73 0.61 6.21
C ASP A 117 17.47 1.75 5.21
N GLY A 118 16.67 1.48 4.17
CA GLY A 118 16.42 2.42 3.08
C GLY A 118 15.25 3.38 3.32
N GLN A 119 14.37 3.08 4.28
CA GLN A 119 13.26 3.92 4.70
C GLN A 119 12.93 3.69 6.19
N PRO A 120 13.68 4.30 7.12
CA PRO A 120 13.50 4.07 8.56
C PRO A 120 12.13 4.52 9.09
N ASP A 121 11.47 5.46 8.41
CA ASP A 121 10.18 6.02 8.84
C ASP A 121 8.97 5.22 8.34
N LEU A 122 9.17 4.24 7.43
CA LEU A 122 8.07 3.42 6.94
C LEU A 122 7.71 2.31 7.91
N GLN A 123 6.42 2.24 8.23
CA GLN A 123 5.86 1.23 9.11
C GLN A 123 4.98 0.25 8.34
N SER A 124 5.12 -1.04 8.64
CA SER A 124 4.20 -2.05 8.16
C SER A 124 2.96 -2.07 9.04
N LEU A 125 1.78 -1.89 8.43
CA LEU A 125 0.49 -2.07 9.11
C LEU A 125 0.11 -3.55 9.27
N GLY A 126 0.72 -4.44 8.50
CA GLY A 126 0.49 -5.87 8.55
C GLY A 126 0.55 -6.58 7.20
N SER A 127 0.62 -7.90 7.25
CA SER A 127 0.54 -8.77 6.07
C SER A 127 -0.91 -9.07 5.72
N VAL A 128 -1.28 -8.90 4.45
CA VAL A 128 -2.69 -8.93 4.03
C VAL A 128 -3.04 -10.24 3.30
N TYR A 129 -2.12 -10.75 2.47
CA TYR A 129 -2.27 -12.03 1.77
C TYR A 129 -0.93 -12.49 1.15
N TYR A 130 -0.86 -13.75 0.70
CA TYR A 130 0.30 -14.31 0.02
C TYR A 130 0.28 -14.11 -1.50
N GLU A 131 1.44 -13.81 -2.07
CA GLU A 131 1.66 -13.68 -3.52
C GLU A 131 2.70 -14.69 -4.00
N PRO A 132 2.28 -15.91 -4.42
CA PRO A 132 3.21 -16.88 -4.95
C PRO A 132 3.93 -16.37 -6.20
N LEU A 133 5.18 -16.83 -6.37
CA LEU A 133 5.93 -16.69 -7.61
C LEU A 133 5.52 -17.80 -8.59
N TRP A 134 5.06 -17.40 -9.76
CA TRP A 134 4.69 -18.28 -10.85
C TRP A 134 5.64 -18.08 -12.01
N VAL A 135 6.11 -19.18 -12.60
CA VAL A 135 6.81 -19.14 -13.89
C VAL A 135 6.07 -20.07 -14.84
N PHE A 136 5.38 -19.48 -15.80
CA PHE A 136 4.70 -20.21 -16.86
C PHE A 136 5.60 -20.27 -18.08
N VAL A 137 5.63 -21.42 -18.73
CA VAL A 137 6.40 -21.67 -19.95
C VAL A 137 5.47 -22.21 -21.03
N ARG A 138 5.81 -21.95 -22.29
CA ARG A 138 5.18 -22.60 -23.42
C ARG A 138 5.75 -24.01 -23.61
N GLY A 139 4.88 -24.98 -23.87
CA GLY A 139 5.23 -26.38 -24.12
C GLY A 139 4.61 -27.33 -23.09
N GLY A 140 4.61 -28.62 -23.40
CA GLY A 140 3.97 -29.64 -22.55
C GLY A 140 4.71 -29.94 -21.25
N SER A 141 6.04 -29.87 -21.23
CA SER A 141 6.86 -30.15 -20.05
C SER A 141 7.57 -28.89 -19.57
N ALA A 142 7.27 -28.45 -18.35
CA ALA A 142 7.98 -27.34 -17.73
C ALA A 142 9.28 -27.83 -17.07
N PRO A 143 10.41 -27.13 -17.25
CA PRO A 143 11.63 -27.44 -16.49
C PRO A 143 11.44 -27.15 -15.00
N SER A 144 12.24 -27.79 -14.15
CA SER A 144 12.22 -27.60 -12.69
C SER A 144 13.25 -26.59 -12.17
N ARG A 145 14.09 -26.05 -13.06
CA ARG A 145 15.21 -25.14 -12.74
C ARG A 145 15.18 -23.92 -13.65
N LEU A 146 15.41 -22.74 -13.07
CA LEU A 146 15.38 -21.46 -13.79
C LEU A 146 16.44 -21.37 -14.89
N ASN A 147 17.62 -21.94 -14.71
CA ASN A 147 18.70 -21.92 -15.71
C ASN A 147 18.32 -22.60 -17.04
N ALA A 148 17.28 -23.44 -17.07
CA ALA A 148 16.74 -23.99 -18.31
C ALA A 148 16.07 -22.93 -19.21
N LEU A 149 15.88 -21.70 -18.73
CA LEU A 149 15.35 -20.57 -19.49
C LEU A 149 16.44 -19.75 -20.20
N ILE A 150 17.70 -20.17 -20.15
CA ILE A 150 18.77 -19.55 -20.96
C ILE A 150 18.38 -19.65 -22.45
N GLY A 151 18.54 -18.54 -23.18
CA GLY A 151 18.18 -18.39 -24.59
C GLY A 151 16.71 -18.02 -24.84
N ASN A 152 15.84 -18.11 -23.82
CA ASN A 152 14.42 -17.84 -23.99
C ASN A 152 14.10 -16.34 -23.99
N ARG A 153 12.92 -16.01 -24.54
CA ARG A 153 12.27 -14.71 -24.36
C ARG A 153 11.41 -14.77 -23.11
N ILE A 154 11.73 -13.96 -22.11
CA ILE A 154 11.12 -14.05 -20.78
C ILE A 154 10.42 -12.73 -20.46
N ALA A 155 9.09 -12.77 -20.28
CA ALA A 155 8.37 -11.66 -19.69
C ALA A 155 8.63 -11.64 -18.17
N ILE A 156 9.31 -10.60 -17.68
CA ILE A 156 9.76 -10.54 -16.28
C ILE A 156 8.89 -9.62 -15.40
N GLY A 157 7.84 -9.01 -15.95
CA GLY A 157 7.03 -8.01 -15.25
C GLY A 157 7.29 -6.59 -15.74
N ALA A 158 6.31 -5.71 -15.57
CA ALA A 158 6.40 -4.32 -16.00
C ALA A 158 7.50 -3.56 -15.24
N LYS A 159 8.10 -2.54 -15.88
CA LYS A 159 9.01 -1.60 -15.21
C LYS A 159 8.32 -1.01 -13.96
N GLY A 160 9.04 -0.98 -12.83
CA GLY A 160 8.51 -0.50 -11.55
C GLY A 160 7.64 -1.50 -10.76
N SER A 161 7.39 -2.71 -11.28
CA SER A 161 6.63 -3.74 -10.56
C SER A 161 7.49 -4.56 -9.61
N GLY A 162 6.88 -5.07 -8.54
CA GLY A 162 7.52 -6.03 -7.62
C GLY A 162 7.85 -7.37 -8.29
N THR A 163 7.03 -7.81 -9.26
CA THR A 163 7.32 -8.98 -10.09
C THR A 163 8.66 -8.82 -10.82
N ARG A 164 8.91 -7.66 -11.46
CA ARG A 164 10.17 -7.40 -12.16
C ARG A 164 11.37 -7.45 -11.24
N ALA A 165 11.28 -6.83 -10.07
CA ALA A 165 12.38 -6.83 -9.11
C ALA A 165 12.74 -8.25 -8.65
N ILE A 166 11.76 -9.07 -8.27
CA ILE A 166 12.00 -10.47 -7.86
C ILE A 166 12.47 -11.33 -9.04
N ALA A 167 11.80 -11.23 -10.19
CA ALA A 167 12.14 -12.01 -11.38
C ALA A 167 13.58 -11.75 -11.82
N TYR A 168 13.97 -10.47 -11.92
CA TYR A 168 15.33 -10.09 -12.31
C TYR A 168 16.37 -10.62 -11.32
N ARG A 169 16.10 -10.51 -10.01
CA ARG A 169 16.98 -11.04 -8.97
C ARG A 169 17.18 -12.54 -9.11
N LEU A 170 16.08 -13.31 -9.15
CA LEU A 170 16.14 -14.77 -9.23
C LEU A 170 16.77 -15.25 -10.53
N LEU A 171 16.47 -14.62 -11.66
CA LEU A 171 17.12 -14.95 -12.93
C LEU A 171 18.64 -14.70 -12.86
N THR A 172 19.06 -13.56 -12.33
CA THR A 172 20.48 -13.22 -12.13
C THR A 172 21.20 -14.24 -11.23
N GLU A 173 20.57 -14.64 -10.12
CA GLU A 173 21.10 -15.68 -9.21
C GLU A 173 21.26 -17.06 -9.88
N ASN A 174 20.59 -17.29 -11.00
CA ASN A 174 20.70 -18.52 -11.80
C ASN A 174 21.50 -18.32 -13.09
N GLY A 175 22.26 -17.23 -13.22
CA GLY A 175 23.11 -16.96 -14.39
C GLY A 175 22.35 -16.47 -15.62
N ILE A 176 21.10 -16.03 -15.46
CA ILE A 176 20.30 -15.46 -16.54
C ILE A 176 20.36 -13.92 -16.46
N SER A 177 20.85 -13.31 -17.54
CA SER A 177 20.94 -11.87 -17.72
C SER A 177 20.50 -11.49 -19.14
N ASP A 178 20.53 -10.20 -19.47
CA ASP A 178 20.23 -9.71 -20.82
C ASP A 178 21.18 -10.25 -21.92
N ILE A 179 22.31 -10.85 -21.52
CA ILE A 179 23.26 -11.50 -22.43
C ILE A 179 22.83 -12.94 -22.74
N SER A 180 22.31 -13.66 -21.74
CA SER A 180 21.98 -15.07 -21.86
C SER A 180 20.50 -15.34 -22.13
N ALA A 181 19.62 -14.35 -22.02
CA ALA A 181 18.20 -14.45 -22.39
C ALA A 181 17.66 -13.09 -22.84
N ARG A 182 16.51 -13.07 -23.52
CA ARG A 182 15.81 -11.83 -23.87
C ARG A 182 14.78 -11.49 -22.80
N LEU A 183 15.14 -10.60 -21.88
CA LEU A 183 14.24 -10.14 -20.81
C LEU A 183 13.32 -9.04 -21.34
N ILE A 184 12.02 -9.15 -21.08
CA ILE A 184 10.99 -8.26 -21.61
C ILE A 184 10.16 -7.69 -20.46
N ASP A 185 10.12 -6.36 -20.37
CA ASP A 185 9.45 -5.61 -19.30
C ASP A 185 7.93 -5.49 -19.50
N ILE A 186 7.24 -6.62 -19.68
CA ILE A 186 5.77 -6.69 -19.74
C ILE A 186 5.25 -7.55 -18.59
N GLY A 187 4.06 -7.22 -18.07
CA GLY A 187 3.45 -7.91 -16.93
C GLY A 187 1.96 -8.11 -17.09
N GLY A 188 1.34 -8.72 -16.07
CA GLY A 188 -0.12 -8.85 -15.96
C GLY A 188 -0.76 -9.51 -17.20
N PRO A 189 -1.96 -9.05 -17.62
CA PRO A 189 -2.65 -9.61 -18.79
C PRO A 189 -1.84 -9.54 -20.09
N GLN A 190 -1.00 -8.52 -20.26
CA GLN A 190 -0.15 -8.37 -21.45
C GLN A 190 0.89 -9.49 -21.55
N ALA A 191 1.57 -9.82 -20.44
CA ALA A 191 2.51 -10.93 -20.39
C ALA A 191 1.83 -12.28 -20.64
N ALA A 192 0.64 -12.49 -20.07
CA ALA A 192 -0.14 -13.70 -20.30
C ALA A 192 -0.54 -13.85 -21.77
N GLN A 193 -0.97 -12.78 -22.43
CA GLN A 193 -1.31 -12.82 -23.85
C GLN A 193 -0.07 -13.04 -24.73
N ALA A 194 1.05 -12.40 -24.41
CA ALA A 194 2.32 -12.63 -25.09
C ALA A 194 2.79 -14.09 -24.98
N LEU A 195 2.59 -14.70 -23.81
CA LEU A 195 2.88 -16.11 -23.57
C LEU A 195 1.88 -17.03 -24.29
N LYS A 196 0.62 -16.65 -24.48
CA LYS A 196 -0.29 -17.45 -25.32
C LYS A 196 0.09 -17.36 -26.79
N ASN A 197 0.44 -16.17 -27.27
CA ASN A 197 0.58 -15.86 -28.71
C ASN A 197 1.90 -16.23 -29.40
N GLY A 198 2.90 -16.79 -28.72
CA GLY A 198 4.20 -17.06 -29.35
C GLY A 198 5.22 -15.95 -29.16
N VAL A 199 4.88 -14.86 -28.47
CA VAL A 199 5.73 -13.66 -28.38
C VAL A 199 6.81 -13.82 -27.32
N VAL A 200 6.50 -14.53 -26.23
CA VAL A 200 7.47 -14.96 -25.21
C VAL A 200 7.39 -16.46 -24.98
N ASP A 201 8.48 -17.03 -24.48
CA ASP A 201 8.62 -18.47 -24.20
C ASP A 201 8.35 -18.78 -22.72
N ALA A 202 8.61 -17.79 -21.85
CA ALA A 202 8.29 -17.86 -20.43
C ALA A 202 7.73 -16.51 -19.93
N ALA A 203 6.91 -16.56 -18.89
CA ALA A 203 6.41 -15.37 -18.20
C ALA A 203 6.38 -15.57 -16.68
N VAL A 204 6.91 -14.59 -15.96
CA VAL A 204 6.98 -14.58 -14.50
C VAL A 204 5.86 -13.71 -13.94
N PHE A 205 5.20 -14.19 -12.90
CA PHE A 205 4.17 -13.46 -12.16
C PHE A 205 4.41 -13.58 -10.67
N VAL A 206 4.22 -12.49 -9.93
CA VAL A 206 4.07 -12.53 -8.47
C VAL A 206 2.69 -11.97 -8.17
N THR A 207 1.75 -12.86 -7.88
CA THR A 207 0.33 -12.48 -7.70
C THR A 207 -0.44 -13.59 -6.99
N SER A 208 -1.62 -13.26 -6.44
CA SER A 208 -2.48 -14.22 -5.75
C SER A 208 -2.78 -15.46 -6.62
N ALA A 209 -2.77 -16.64 -5.99
CA ALA A 209 -3.22 -17.90 -6.60
C ALA A 209 -4.67 -17.84 -7.14
N THR A 210 -5.47 -16.90 -6.64
CA THR A 210 -6.85 -16.70 -7.09
C THR A 210 -7.00 -15.73 -8.27
N SER A 211 -5.88 -15.19 -8.79
CA SER A 211 -5.87 -14.26 -9.91
C SER A 211 -6.50 -14.86 -11.17
N LYS A 212 -7.31 -14.06 -11.87
CA LYS A 212 -7.90 -14.45 -13.17
C LYS A 212 -6.83 -14.84 -14.19
N THR A 213 -5.70 -14.13 -14.19
CA THR A 213 -4.56 -14.40 -15.09
C THR A 213 -3.93 -15.77 -14.81
N VAL A 214 -3.75 -16.12 -13.54
CA VAL A 214 -3.18 -17.42 -13.14
C VAL A 214 -4.12 -18.56 -13.54
N ARG A 215 -5.42 -18.41 -13.27
CA ARG A 215 -6.44 -19.42 -13.67
C ARG A 215 -6.51 -19.62 -15.18
N ASP A 216 -6.45 -18.52 -15.95
CA ASP A 216 -6.45 -18.55 -17.42
C ASP A 216 -5.23 -19.31 -17.96
N LEU A 217 -4.03 -19.02 -17.45
CA LEU A 217 -2.80 -19.69 -17.87
C LEU A 217 -2.78 -21.17 -17.49
N LEU A 218 -3.21 -21.53 -16.27
CA LEU A 218 -3.32 -22.93 -15.85
C LEU A 218 -4.31 -23.74 -16.68
N SER A 219 -5.31 -23.10 -17.28
CA SER A 219 -6.32 -23.74 -18.11
C SER A 219 -5.98 -23.73 -19.61
N THR A 220 -4.86 -23.10 -19.99
CA THR A 220 -4.48 -22.94 -21.41
C THR A 220 -3.68 -24.15 -21.89
N PRO A 221 -4.14 -24.90 -22.92
CA PRO A 221 -3.38 -25.99 -23.49
C PRO A 221 -2.02 -25.54 -24.03
N GLY A 222 -0.98 -26.32 -23.77
CA GLY A 222 0.38 -26.01 -24.21
C GLY A 222 1.09 -24.92 -23.39
N ILE A 223 0.51 -24.52 -22.25
CA ILE A 223 1.19 -23.73 -21.21
C ILE A 223 1.35 -24.61 -19.98
N SER A 224 2.56 -24.65 -19.44
CA SER A 224 2.88 -25.41 -18.23
C SER A 224 3.48 -24.48 -17.18
N VAL A 225 3.25 -24.79 -15.91
CA VAL A 225 3.85 -24.07 -14.77
C VAL A 225 5.10 -24.80 -14.30
N MET A 226 6.20 -24.07 -14.10
CA MET A 226 7.44 -24.63 -13.57
C MET A 226 7.28 -25.00 -12.08
N SER A 227 7.90 -26.13 -11.71
CA SER A 227 8.22 -26.42 -10.32
C SER A 227 9.58 -25.81 -9.97
N PHE A 228 9.87 -25.65 -8.68
CA PHE A 228 11.14 -25.12 -8.18
C PHE A 228 11.87 -26.19 -7.39
N GLU A 229 12.73 -26.96 -8.04
CA GLU A 229 13.55 -27.99 -7.38
C GLU A 229 14.42 -27.41 -6.25
N ARG A 230 14.84 -26.15 -6.40
CA ARG A 230 15.71 -25.42 -5.45
C ARG A 230 14.94 -24.43 -4.56
N ALA A 231 13.63 -24.63 -4.36
CA ALA A 231 12.79 -23.71 -3.57
C ALA A 231 13.40 -23.37 -2.20
N GLU A 232 13.87 -24.38 -1.44
CA GLU A 232 14.49 -24.15 -0.13
C GLU A 232 15.74 -23.26 -0.18
N ALA A 233 16.55 -23.40 -1.23
CA ALA A 233 17.74 -22.57 -1.43
C ALA A 233 17.35 -21.11 -1.68
N TYR A 234 16.30 -20.87 -2.49
CA TYR A 234 15.80 -19.52 -2.70
C TYR A 234 15.26 -18.91 -1.42
N ILE A 235 14.50 -19.64 -0.60
CA ILE A 235 13.98 -19.12 0.68
C ILE A 235 15.13 -18.75 1.63
N ARG A 236 16.22 -19.53 1.67
CA ARG A 236 17.37 -19.22 2.53
C ARG A 236 18.12 -17.96 2.10
N LEU A 237 18.30 -17.76 0.79
CA LEU A 237 18.99 -16.58 0.22
C LEU A 237 18.07 -15.34 0.18
N ASN A 238 16.77 -15.57 0.04
CA ASN A 238 15.73 -14.57 -0.16
C ASN A 238 14.60 -14.84 0.84
N ARG A 239 14.81 -14.48 2.12
CA ARG A 239 13.86 -14.78 3.21
C ARG A 239 12.44 -14.25 3.02
N PHE A 240 12.23 -13.33 2.09
CA PHE A 240 10.91 -12.83 1.71
C PHE A 240 10.09 -13.77 0.81
N LEU A 241 10.67 -14.87 0.30
CA LEU A 241 9.98 -15.91 -0.49
C LEU A 241 9.34 -17.00 0.40
N SER A 242 9.18 -16.72 1.69
CA SER A 242 8.73 -17.61 2.77
C SER A 242 7.39 -18.29 2.51
#